data_AF-A0A967P871-F1
#
_entry.id   AF-A0A967P871-F1
#
_cell.length_a   1.000
_cell.length_b   1.000
_cell.length_c   1.000
_cell.angle_alpha   90.00
_cell.angle_beta   90.00
_cell.angle_gamma   90.00
#
_symmetry.space_group_name_H-M   'P 1'
#
loop_
_entity.id
_entity.type
_entity.pdbx_description
1 polymer ?
#
loop_
_entity_poly.entity_id
_entity_poly.type
_entity_poly.pdbx_seq_one_letter_code
_entity_poly.pdbx_strand_id
1 'polypeptide(L)' 'IFVIDAYTHRILSPHGLVLEETNYNEMQELFMDSLPDDHELFNEYHALIVKTAKEHCRKKSPVCSGCPLEFDPHGV' A
#
# COMPACT_ATOMS: atom_id res chain seq x y z
N ILE A 1 -12.67 9.00 4.49
CA ILE A 1 -11.74 9.23 3.36
C ILE A 1 -10.42 8.53 3.64
N PHE A 2 -9.95 7.70 2.71
CA PHE A 2 -8.67 7.00 2.82
C PHE A 2 -7.47 7.94 2.56
N VAL A 3 -6.46 7.90 3.42
CA VAL A 3 -5.26 8.75 3.28
C VAL A 3 -4.18 8.02 2.50
N ILE A 4 -3.68 8.65 1.44
CA ILE A 4 -2.58 8.13 0.63
C ILE A 4 -1.29 8.84 1.00
N ASP A 5 -0.19 8.11 1.09
CA ASP A 5 1.13 8.69 1.22
C ASP A 5 2.17 7.93 0.36
N ALA A 6 3.44 8.28 0.52
CA ALA A 6 4.53 7.65 -0.19
C ALA A 6 4.74 6.17 0.20
N TYR A 7 4.24 5.71 1.35
CA TYR A 7 4.29 4.29 1.73
C TYR A 7 3.21 3.50 0.98
N THR A 8 2.02 4.07 0.81
CA THR A 8 0.96 3.45 0.01
C THR A 8 1.41 3.19 -1.41
N HIS A 9 1.90 4.21 -2.12
CA HIS A 9 2.39 4.05 -3.50
C HIS A 9 3.54 3.03 -3.59
N ARG A 10 4.44 3.03 -2.61
CA ARG A 10 5.58 2.09 -2.54
C ARG A 10 5.18 0.63 -2.35
N ILE A 11 4.04 0.36 -1.72
CA ILE A 11 3.50 -1.01 -1.65
C ILE A 11 2.72 -1.32 -2.91
N LEU A 12 1.82 -0.44 -3.36
CA LEU A 12 0.89 -0.77 -4.43
C LEU A 12 1.57 -0.95 -5.80
N SER A 13 2.55 -0.09 -6.14
CA SER A 13 3.15 -0.09 -7.47
C SER A 13 3.98 -1.35 -7.75
N PRO A 14 4.93 -1.78 -6.88
CA PRO A 14 5.67 -3.02 -7.09
C PRO A 14 4.78 -4.27 -7.09
N HIS A 15 3.66 -4.23 -6.38
CA HIS A 15 2.68 -5.32 -6.34
C HIS A 15 1.68 -5.29 -7.50
N GLY A 16 1.83 -4.35 -8.46
CA GLY A 16 0.98 -4.27 -9.64
C GLY A 16 -0.47 -3.85 -9.38
N LEU A 17 -0.74 -3.28 -8.20
CA LEU A 17 -2.07 -2.80 -7.82
C LEU A 17 -2.38 -1.42 -8.43
N VAL A 18 -1.33 -0.65 -8.73
CA VAL A 18 -1.40 0.64 -9.43
C VAL A 18 -0.22 0.78 -10.37
N LEU A 19 -0.34 1.67 -11.36
CA LEU A 19 0.78 2.04 -12.23
C LEU A 19 1.72 3.01 -11.49
N GLU A 20 2.97 3.10 -11.94
CA GLU A 20 3.96 4.00 -11.31
C GLU A 20 3.52 5.47 -11.43
N GLU A 21 2.88 5.83 -12.53
CA GLU A 21 2.32 7.14 -12.83
C GLU A 21 0.96 7.42 -12.19
N THR A 22 0.34 6.45 -11.49
CA THR A 22 -0.96 6.64 -10.85
C THR A 22 -0.88 7.77 -9.84
N ASN A 23 -1.79 8.72 -9.97
CA ASN A 23 -1.78 9.93 -9.15
C ASN A 23 -2.49 9.70 -7.79
N TYR A 24 -2.39 10.69 -6.90
CA TYR A 24 -2.97 10.63 -5.55
C TYR A 24 -4.48 10.31 -5.56
N ASN A 25 -5.25 10.97 -6.42
CA ASN A 25 -6.70 10.84 -6.42
C ASN A 25 -7.11 9.47 -6.92
N GLU A 26 -6.49 8.96 -7.98
CA GLU A 26 -6.74 7.62 -8.51
C GLU A 26 -6.44 6.53 -7.47
N MET A 27 -5.33 6.66 -6.73
CA MET A 27 -5.04 5.75 -5.63
C MET A 27 -6.06 5.86 -4.50
N GLN A 28 -6.51 7.07 -4.17
CA GLN A 28 -7.52 7.28 -3.13
C GLN A 28 -8.86 6.67 -3.52
N GLU A 29 -9.30 6.88 -4.76
CA GLU A 29 -10.51 6.29 -5.33
C GLU A 29 -10.46 4.77 -5.28
N LEU A 30 -9.32 4.14 -5.62
CA LEU A 30 -9.16 2.69 -5.52
C LEU A 30 -9.55 2.14 -4.14
N PHE A 31 -9.10 2.76 -3.04
CA PHE A 31 -9.47 2.31 -1.70
C PHE A 31 -10.92 2.63 -1.36
N MET A 32 -11.39 3.82 -1.70
CA MET A 32 -12.76 4.25 -1.40
C MET A 32 -13.81 3.40 -2.14
N ASP A 33 -13.48 2.91 -3.34
CA ASP A 33 -14.37 2.04 -4.13
C ASP A 33 -14.26 0.57 -3.73
N SER A 34 -13.10 0.14 -3.19
CA SER A 34 -12.84 -1.27 -2.85
C SER A 34 -13.16 -1.64 -1.40
N LEU A 35 -13.26 -0.65 -0.51
CA LEU A 35 -13.49 -0.86 0.92
C LEU A 35 -14.84 -0.26 1.36
N PRO A 36 -15.48 -0.81 2.40
CA PRO A 36 -16.61 -0.15 3.05
C PRO A 36 -16.25 1.27 3.49
N ASP A 37 -17.21 2.20 3.42
CA ASP A 37 -17.04 3.58 3.92
C ASP A 37 -17.03 3.60 5.46
N ASP A 38 -15.88 3.18 6.01
CA ASP A 38 -15.62 3.08 7.43
C ASP A 38 -14.27 3.75 7.74
N HIS A 39 -14.35 4.83 8.52
CA HIS A 39 -13.18 5.62 8.90
C HIS A 39 -12.19 4.86 9.79
N GLU A 40 -12.66 3.96 10.66
CA GLU A 40 -11.80 3.15 11.51
C GLU A 40 -11.02 2.15 10.66
N LEU A 41 -11.71 1.50 9.72
CA LEU A 41 -11.11 0.58 8.76
C LEU A 41 -10.03 1.29 7.91
N PHE A 42 -10.31 2.48 7.40
CA PHE A 42 -9.33 3.25 6.62
C PHE A 42 -8.07 3.57 7.42
N ASN A 43 -8.22 3.97 8.67
CA ASN A 43 -7.10 4.29 9.55
C ASN A 43 -6.26 3.05 9.85
N GLU A 44 -6.90 1.91 10.10
CA GLU A 44 -6.21 0.65 10.33
C GLU A 44 -5.44 0.18 9.10
N TYR A 45 -6.07 0.17 7.92
CA TYR A 45 -5.40 -0.17 6.66
C TYR A 45 -4.18 0.72 6.40
N HIS A 46 -4.35 2.03 6.55
CA HIS A 46 -3.24 2.98 6.38
C HIS A 46 -2.09 2.67 7.36
N ALA A 47 -2.40 2.40 8.65
CA ALA A 47 -1.39 2.04 9.64
C ALA A 47 -0.66 0.73 9.28
N LEU A 48 -1.38 -0.28 8.78
CA LEU A 48 -0.82 -1.57 8.35
C LEU A 48 0.09 -1.42 7.12
N ILE A 49 -0.31 -0.61 6.14
CA ILE A 49 0.51 -0.27 4.96
C ILE A 49 1.81 0.41 5.42
N VAL A 50 1.71 1.43 6.26
CA VAL A 50 2.88 2.17 6.77
C VAL A 50 3.82 1.24 7.55
N LYS A 51 3.28 0.38 8.41
CA LYS A 51 4.06 -0.61 9.17
C LYS A 51 4.79 -1.56 8.24
N THR A 52 4.07 -2.19 7.31
CA THR A 52 4.61 -3.13 6.33
C THR A 52 5.72 -2.48 5.50
N ALA A 53 5.51 -1.24 5.05
CA ALA A 53 6.48 -0.53 4.26
C ALA A 53 7.75 -0.18 5.06
N LYS A 54 7.63 0.16 6.34
CA LYS A 54 8.78 0.49 7.21
C LYS A 54 9.56 -0.75 7.62
N GLU A 55 8.86 -1.82 7.97
CA GLU A 55 9.49 -3.04 8.51
C GLU A 55 10.06 -3.91 7.38
N HIS A 56 9.34 -4.04 6.26
CA HIS A 56 9.64 -4.97 5.17
C HIS A 56 9.90 -4.27 3.83
N CYS A 57 8.90 -3.62 3.23
CA CYS A 57 8.99 -3.03 1.88
C CYS A 57 9.71 -1.67 1.89
N ARG A 58 10.97 -1.64 2.32
CA ARG A 58 11.80 -0.43 2.45
C ARG A 58 12.31 0.03 1.07
N LYS A 59 12.35 1.35 0.85
CA LYS A 59 12.68 1.96 -0.46
C LYS A 59 13.99 1.49 -1.12
N LYS A 60 15.04 1.20 -0.36
CA LYS A 60 16.38 0.86 -0.91
C LYS A 60 16.78 -0.61 -0.72
N SER A 61 16.17 -1.31 0.22
CA SER A 61 16.57 -2.66 0.59
C SER A 61 15.36 -3.37 1.22
N PRO A 62 14.38 -3.77 0.39
CA PRO A 62 13.21 -4.47 0.88
C PRO A 62 13.60 -5.84 1.43
N VAL A 63 12.91 -6.25 2.50
CA VAL A 63 13.09 -7.55 3.16
C VAL A 63 11.79 -8.33 3.02
N CYS A 64 11.69 -9.12 1.95
CA CYS A 64 10.48 -9.87 1.63
C CYS A 64 10.26 -11.08 2.55
N SER A 65 11.34 -11.68 3.08
CA SER A 65 11.21 -12.79 4.03
C SER A 65 10.53 -12.31 5.32
N GLY A 66 9.42 -12.96 5.67
CA GLY A 66 8.57 -12.59 6.81
C GLY A 66 7.69 -11.37 6.57
N CYS A 67 7.65 -10.83 5.35
CA CYS A 67 6.71 -9.77 4.99
C CYS A 67 5.28 -10.35 4.96
N PRO A 68 4.26 -9.61 5.44
CA PRO A 68 2.86 -10.03 5.27
C PRO A 68 2.46 -10.30 3.83
N LEU A 69 3.16 -9.68 2.86
CA LEU A 69 2.92 -9.81 1.41
C LEU A 69 3.96 -10.70 0.70
N GLU A 70 4.68 -11.56 1.44
CA GLU A 70 5.79 -12.36 0.90
C GLU A 70 5.39 -13.24 -0.30
N PHE A 71 4.16 -13.74 -0.32
CA PHE A 71 3.66 -14.64 -1.35
C PHE A 71 2.84 -13.95 -2.44
N ASP A 72 2.56 -12.66 -2.28
CA ASP A 72 1.85 -11.88 -3.29
C ASP A 72 2.80 -11.58 -4.47
N PRO A 73 2.30 -11.49 -5.71
CA PRO A 73 3.12 -11.09 -6.85
C PRO A 73 3.71 -9.69 -6.63
N HIS A 74 5.03 -9.55 -6.80
CA HIS A 74 5.69 -8.25 -6.76
C HIS A 74 7.00 -8.22 -7.55
N GLY A 75 7.30 -7.07 -8.17
CA GLY A 75 8.57 -6.79 -8.85
C GLY A 75 9.52 -6.06 -7.89
N VAL A 76 10.34 -6.81 -7.16
CA VAL A 76 11.45 -6.27 -6.35
C VAL A 76 12.63 -5.88 -7.23
#